data_AF-A0A355SYN4-F1
#
_entry.id   AF-A0A355SYN4-F1
#
_cell.length_a   1.000
_cell.length_b   1.000
_cell.length_c   1.000
_cell.angle_alpha   90.00
_cell.angle_beta   90.00
_cell.angle_gamma   90.00
#
_symmetry.space_group_name_H-M   'P 1'
#
loop_
_entity.id
_entity.type
_entity.pdbx_description
1 polymer ?
#
loop_
_entity_poly.entity_id
_entity_poly.type
_entity_poly.pdbx_seq_one_letter_code
_entity_poly.pdbx_strand_id
1 'polypeptide(L)'
;YGIASLYVNELAVLEIARWTLLAAGLFIVADGMMNVAMGSLRGMGDVWVPMFMHIFAFWCVGVPVAWACAFHFDLGAVGLQIGIGAAVFLSVGLQVVRFSLVSKRPIKR
;
A
#
# COMPACT_ATOMS: atom_id res chain seq x y z
N TYR A 1 20.97 -13.23 -10.17
CA TYR A 1 19.67 -12.89 -10.78
C TYR A 1 18.67 -13.95 -10.35
N GLY A 2 18.07 -13.82 -9.15
CA GLY A 2 17.28 -14.88 -8.48
C GLY A 2 15.91 -15.14 -9.13
N ILE A 3 14.82 -15.09 -8.37
CA ILE A 3 13.45 -15.37 -8.86
C ILE A 3 13.00 -14.59 -10.10
N ALA A 4 13.63 -13.45 -10.41
CA ALA A 4 13.32 -12.67 -11.61
C ALA A 4 13.70 -13.38 -12.93
N SER A 5 14.73 -14.23 -12.94
CA SER A 5 15.15 -14.96 -14.14
C SER A 5 14.20 -16.07 -14.55
N LEU A 6 13.23 -16.42 -13.69
CA LEU A 6 12.16 -17.36 -14.03
C LEU A 6 11.16 -16.77 -15.02
N TYR A 7 11.05 -15.44 -15.07
CA TYR A 7 10.05 -14.74 -15.89
C TYR A 7 10.68 -13.99 -17.07
N VAL A 8 11.92 -13.51 -16.95
CA VAL A 8 12.58 -12.70 -17.97
C VAL A 8 14.06 -13.05 -18.09
N ASN A 9 14.55 -13.16 -19.33
CA ASN A 9 15.97 -13.43 -19.64
C ASN A 9 16.75 -12.20 -20.12
N GLU A 10 16.07 -11.07 -20.35
CA GLU A 10 16.66 -9.79 -20.74
C GLU A 10 17.38 -9.11 -19.57
N LEU A 11 18.68 -8.84 -19.72
CA LEU A 11 19.53 -8.26 -18.67
C LEU A 11 19.03 -6.87 -18.20
N ALA A 12 18.56 -6.04 -19.13
CA ALA A 12 18.04 -4.71 -18.80
C ALA A 12 16.82 -4.78 -17.88
N VAL A 13 15.95 -5.77 -18.07
CA VAL A 13 14.74 -5.95 -17.26
C VAL A 13 15.07 -6.56 -15.90
N LEU A 14 16.06 -7.47 -15.84
CA LEU A 14 16.53 -8.08 -14.59
C LEU A 14 17.09 -7.05 -13.60
N GLU A 15 17.77 -6.02 -14.10
CA GLU A 15 18.31 -4.95 -13.26
C GLU A 15 17.21 -4.08 -12.64
N ILE A 16 16.19 -3.72 -13.44
CA ILE A 16 15.01 -2.99 -12.96
C ILE A 16 14.22 -3.85 -11.97
N ALA A 17 14.01 -5.13 -12.28
CA ALA A 17 13.28 -6.06 -11.44
C ALA A 17 13.95 -6.25 -10.07
N ARG A 18 15.28 -6.25 -9.98
CA ARG A 18 16.01 -6.34 -8.70
C ARG A 18 15.59 -5.23 -7.74
N TRP A 19 15.65 -3.97 -8.16
CA TRP A 19 15.32 -2.83 -7.30
C TRP A 19 13.84 -2.81 -6.94
N THR A 20 12.99 -3.14 -7.91
CA THR A 20 11.55 -3.20 -7.74
C THR A 20 11.14 -4.32 -6.76
N LEU A 21 11.76 -5.49 -6.84
CA LEU A 21 11.50 -6.61 -5.91
C LEU A 21 11.99 -6.32 -4.50
N LEU A 22 13.13 -5.65 -4.34
CA LEU A 22 13.62 -5.23 -3.03
C LEU A 22 12.67 -4.23 -2.36
N ALA A 23 12.18 -3.24 -3.11
CA ALA A 23 11.18 -2.30 -2.61
C ALA A 23 9.86 -3.02 -2.26
N ALA A 24 9.35 -3.90 -3.13
CA ALA A 24 8.16 -4.72 -2.82
C ALA A 24 8.31 -5.53 -1.53
N GLY A 25 9.46 -6.17 -1.33
CA GLY A 25 9.73 -6.97 -0.14
C GLY A 25 9.68 -6.16 1.16
N LEU A 26 10.05 -4.88 1.13
CA LEU A 26 9.94 -4.00 2.29
C LEU A 26 8.48 -3.59 2.55
N PHE A 27 7.74 -3.27 1.48
CA PHE A 27 6.36 -2.79 1.61
C PHE A 27 5.34 -3.90 1.90
N ILE A 28 5.66 -5.18 1.67
CA ILE A 28 4.73 -6.29 1.89
C ILE A 28 4.26 -6.40 3.35
N VAL A 29 5.11 -5.99 4.32
CA VAL A 29 4.74 -5.97 5.74
C VAL A 29 3.70 -4.87 6.01
N ALA A 30 3.86 -3.71 5.37
CA ALA A 30 2.90 -2.60 5.48
C ALA A 30 1.54 -2.97 4.87
N ASP A 31 1.54 -3.62 3.70
CA ASP A 31 0.33 -4.14 3.07
C ASP A 31 -0.37 -5.20 3.97
N GLY A 32 0.42 -6.05 4.63
CA GLY A 32 -0.12 -7.01 5.61
C GLY A 32 -0.83 -6.32 6.78
N MET A 33 -0.22 -5.29 7.37
CA MET A 33 -0.83 -4.52 8.47
C MET A 33 -2.14 -3.85 8.05
N MET A 34 -2.18 -3.26 6.85
CA MET A 34 -3.38 -2.66 6.28
C MET A 34 -4.51 -3.68 6.14
N ASN A 35 -4.22 -4.85 5.57
CA ASN A 35 -5.22 -5.89 5.37
C ASN A 35 -5.76 -6.44 6.69
N VAL A 36 -4.92 -6.57 7.72
CA VAL A 36 -5.35 -7.00 9.06
C VAL A 36 -6.25 -5.94 9.72
N ALA A 37 -5.87 -4.66 9.66
CA ALA A 37 -6.67 -3.56 10.21
C ALA A 37 -8.05 -3.48 9.54
N MET A 38 -8.07 -3.54 8.20
CA MET A 38 -9.31 -3.59 7.43
C MET A 38 -10.14 -4.83 7.78
N GLY A 39 -9.52 -6.00 7.93
CA GLY A 39 -10.19 -7.23 8.36
C GLY A 39 -10.84 -7.11 9.74
N SER A 40 -10.18 -6.44 10.68
CA SER A 40 -10.71 -6.21 12.03
C SER A 40 -11.93 -5.28 12.02
N LEU A 41 -11.88 -4.17 11.26
CA LEU A 41 -13.02 -3.25 11.09
C LEU A 41 -14.22 -3.93 10.43
N ARG A 42 -13.97 -4.78 9.42
CA ARG A 42 -15.00 -5.60 8.77
C ARG A 42 -15.63 -6.59 9.75
N GLY A 43 -14.85 -7.19 10.64
CA GLY A 43 -15.34 -8.07 11.70
C GLY A 43 -16.25 -7.38 12.72
N MET A 44 -16.10 -6.08 12.91
CA MET A 44 -17.00 -5.25 13.75
C MET A 44 -18.26 -4.76 13.01
N GLY A 45 -18.41 -5.10 11.72
CA GLY A 45 -19.56 -4.69 10.89
C GLY A 45 -19.39 -3.33 10.20
N ASP A 46 -18.28 -2.62 10.37
CA ASP A 46 -17.97 -1.36 9.67
C ASP A 46 -17.14 -1.65 8.40
N VAL A 47 -17.82 -2.04 7.31
CA VAL A 47 -17.18 -2.47 6.04
C VAL A 47 -17.01 -1.31 5.05
N TRP A 48 -17.95 -0.36 5.05
CA TRP A 48 -18.04 0.71 4.05
C TRP A 48 -17.02 1.82 4.30
N VAL A 49 -16.87 2.25 5.56
CA VAL A 49 -15.97 3.36 5.90
C VAL A 49 -14.50 3.04 5.59
N PRO A 50 -13.94 1.87 5.97
CA PRO A 50 -12.55 1.51 5.65
C PRO A 50 -12.31 1.39 4.15
N MET A 51 -13.31 0.90 3.40
CA MET A 51 -13.21 0.72 1.96
C MET A 51 -13.10 2.07 1.24
N PHE A 52 -13.97 3.03 1.56
CA PHE A 52 -13.91 4.37 0.96
C PHE A 52 -12.61 5.11 1.32
N MET A 53 -12.14 4.98 2.56
CA MET A 53 -10.85 5.56 2.98
C MET A 53 -9.69 5.01 2.15
N HIS A 54 -9.68 3.71 1.89
CA HIS A 54 -8.63 3.06 1.14
C HIS A 54 -8.64 3.46 -0.34
N ILE A 55 -9.82 3.49 -0.98
CA ILE A 55 -9.99 3.98 -2.35
C ILE A 55 -9.51 5.43 -2.45
N PHE A 56 -9.90 6.28 -1.50
CA PHE A 56 -9.48 7.68 -1.49
C PHE A 56 -7.97 7.82 -1.34
N ALA A 57 -7.34 7.08 -0.42
CA ALA A 57 -5.89 7.13 -0.23
C ALA A 57 -5.13 6.69 -1.49
N PHE A 58 -5.58 5.62 -2.16
CA PHE A 58 -4.94 5.14 -3.39
C PHE A 58 -5.15 6.10 -4.55
N TRP A 59 -6.35 6.64 -4.71
CA TRP A 59 -6.66 7.49 -5.85
C TRP A 59 -6.11 8.90 -5.68
N CYS A 60 -6.30 9.53 -4.52
CA CYS A 60 -5.92 10.92 -4.30
C CYS A 60 -4.45 11.09 -3.90
N VAL A 61 -3.80 10.06 -3.35
CA VAL A 61 -2.40 10.15 -2.91
C VAL A 61 -1.53 9.15 -3.64
N GLY A 62 -1.95 7.89 -3.76
CA GLY A 62 -1.19 6.88 -4.47
C GLY A 62 -0.89 7.24 -5.92
N VAL A 63 -1.93 7.56 -6.70
CA VAL A 63 -1.78 7.88 -8.13
C VAL A 63 -0.93 9.15 -8.35
N PRO A 64 -1.16 10.29 -7.67
CA PRO A 64 -0.33 11.48 -7.88
C PRO A 64 1.12 11.30 -7.42
N VAL A 65 1.35 10.60 -6.30
CA VAL A 65 2.70 10.35 -5.80
C VAL A 65 3.42 9.35 -6.71
N ALA A 66 2.73 8.31 -7.19
CA ALA A 66 3.28 7.37 -8.17
C ALA A 66 3.66 8.09 -9.46
N TRP A 67 2.80 8.98 -9.97
CA TRP A 67 3.07 9.76 -11.17
C TRP A 67 4.24 10.72 -10.96
N ALA A 68 4.28 11.46 -9.85
CA ALA A 68 5.39 12.35 -9.54
C ALA A 68 6.71 11.57 -9.39
N CYS A 69 6.74 10.49 -8.61
CA CYS A 69 7.96 9.71 -8.42
C CYS A 69 8.43 8.98 -9.68
N ALA A 70 7.51 8.44 -10.48
CA ALA A 70 7.88 7.71 -11.70
C ALA A 70 8.34 8.63 -12.83
N PHE A 71 7.67 9.77 -13.04
CA PHE A 71 7.91 10.65 -14.19
C PHE A 71 8.71 11.91 -13.87
N HIS A 72 8.62 12.47 -12.65
CA HIS A 72 9.36 13.69 -12.29
C HIS A 72 10.77 13.39 -11.79
N PHE A 73 10.95 12.26 -11.12
CA PHE A 73 12.24 11.83 -10.56
C PHE A 73 12.93 10.74 -11.39
N ASP A 74 12.36 10.35 -12.55
CA ASP A 74 12.87 9.30 -13.44
C ASP A 74 13.18 7.95 -12.73
N LEU A 75 12.52 7.68 -11.61
CA LEU A 75 12.69 6.43 -10.84
C LEU A 75 11.98 5.23 -11.50
N GLY A 76 11.20 5.47 -12.56
CA GLY A 76 10.50 4.44 -13.33
C GLY A 76 9.67 3.50 -12.45
N ALA A 77 9.95 2.20 -12.54
CA ALA A 77 9.20 1.14 -11.83
C ALA A 77 9.29 1.25 -10.29
N VAL A 78 10.42 1.72 -9.75
CA VAL A 78 10.58 1.91 -8.31
C VAL A 78 9.72 3.08 -7.82
N GLY A 79 9.60 4.14 -8.63
CA GLY A 79 8.74 5.29 -8.34
C GLY A 79 7.27 4.91 -8.19
N LEU A 80 6.79 3.96 -8.99
CA LEU A 80 5.42 3.44 -8.88
C LEU A 80 5.19 2.73 -7.54
N GLN A 81 6.14 1.93 -7.07
CA GLN A 81 6.04 1.26 -5.77
C GLN A 81 6.10 2.22 -4.59
N ILE A 82 6.88 3.31 -4.69
CA ILE A 82 6.89 4.35 -3.67
C ILE A 82 5.51 5.00 -3.56
N GLY A 83 4.85 5.27 -4.69
CA GLY A 83 3.48 5.80 -4.69
C GLY A 83 2.47 4.85 -4.05
N ILE A 84 2.56 3.55 -4.34
CA ILE A 84 1.74 2.53 -3.69
C ILE A 84 2.03 2.50 -2.18
N GLY A 85 3.31 2.46 -1.78
CA GLY A 85 3.72 2.48 -0.38
C GLY A 85 3.16 3.69 0.38
N ALA A 86 3.24 4.89 -0.21
CA ALA A 86 2.68 6.11 0.38
C ALA A 86 1.16 6.02 0.60
N ALA A 87 0.42 5.47 -0.36
CA ALA A 87 -1.02 5.25 -0.22
C ALA A 87 -1.37 4.22 0.86
N VAL A 88 -0.57 3.16 0.98
CA VAL A 88 -0.72 2.13 2.02
C VAL A 88 -0.47 2.72 3.40
N PHE A 89 0.63 3.47 3.58
CA PHE A 89 0.92 4.13 4.86
C PHE A 89 -0.19 5.09 5.29
N LEU A 90 -0.74 5.87 4.35
CA LEU A 90 -1.87 6.74 4.62
C LEU A 90 -3.13 5.94 4.99
N SER A 91 -3.42 4.86 4.26
CA SER A 91 -4.57 3.98 4.50
C SER A 91 -4.50 3.32 5.88
N VAL A 92 -3.33 2.80 6.26
CA VAL A 92 -3.08 2.21 7.58
C VAL A 92 -3.33 3.25 8.68
N GLY A 93 -2.77 4.45 8.55
CA GLY A 93 -2.98 5.53 9.52
C GLY A 93 -4.46 5.85 9.72
N LEU A 94 -5.21 6.02 8.62
CA LEU A 94 -6.64 6.30 8.66
C LEU A 94 -7.45 5.17 9.32
N GLN A 95 -7.16 3.92 8.97
CA GLN A 95 -7.85 2.75 9.52
C GLN A 95 -7.54 2.53 11.00
N VAL A 96 -6.29 2.71 11.44
CA VAL A 96 -5.89 2.61 12.85
C VAL A 96 -6.56 3.71 13.70
N VAL A 97 -6.62 4.93 13.18
CA VAL A 97 -7.36 6.03 13.84
C VAL A 97 -8.85 5.69 13.93
N ARG A 98 -9.44 5.17 12.85
CA ARG A 98 -10.85 4.76 12.83
C ARG A 98 -11.13 3.65 13.84
N PHE A 99 -10.27 2.63 13.88
CA PHE A 99 -10.36 1.54 14.84
C PHE A 99 -10.32 2.06 16.28
N SER A 100 -9.42 2.99 16.58
CA SER A 100 -9.31 3.62 17.91
C SER A 100 -10.55 4.44 18.28
N LEU A 101 -11.18 5.12 17.31
CA LEU A 101 -12.42 5.87 17.53
C LEU A 101 -13.64 4.96 17.76
N VAL A 102 -13.73 3.84 17.03
CA VAL A 102 -14.81 2.86 17.19
C VAL A 102 -14.66 2.10 18.51
N SER A 103 -13.43 1.71 18.87
CA SER A 103 -13.13 1.01 20.12
C SER A 103 -13.45 1.82 21.37
N LYS A 104 -13.36 3.16 21.31
CA LYS A 104 -13.71 4.06 22.43
C LYS A 104 -15.21 4.29 22.61
N ARG A 105 -16.08 3.74 21.75
CA ARG A 105 -17.53 3.89 21.94
C ARG A 105 -17.97 3.10 23.18
N PRO A 106 -18.62 3.75 24.17
CA PRO A 106 -19.14 3.02 25.33
C PRO A 106 -20.15 1.98 24.85
N ILE A 107 -19.93 0.73 25.26
CA ILE A 107 -20.84 -0.39 25.02
C ILE A 107 -22.17 0.00 25.66
N LYS A 108 -23.15 0.36 24.82
CA LYS A 108 -24.53 0.57 25.26
C LYS A 108 -25.08 -0.82 25.59
N ARG A 109 -25.08 -1.15 26.89
CA ARG A 109 -25.83 -2.28 27.44
C ARG A 109 -27.32 -2.10 27.19
#